data_AF-A0A973HIN8-F1
#
_entry.id   AF-A0A973HIN8-F1
#
_cell.length_a   1.000
_cell.length_b   1.000
_cell.length_c   1.000
_cell.angle_alpha   90.00
_cell.angle_beta   90.00
_cell.angle_gamma   90.00
#
_symmetry.space_group_name_H-M   'P 1'
#
loop_
_entity.id
_entity.type
_entity.pdbx_description
1 polymer ?
#
loop_
_entity_poly.entity_id
_entity_poly.type
_entity_poly.pdbx_seq_one_letter_code
_entity_poly.pdbx_strand_id
1 'polypeptide(L)'
;IYSKNFDGLYARVLKTPASIKATKKPMNFALALFKSVKAAKMVDLPFWKLVAGVFVQFDKIKQLSYFGAATEKLEAATIAGNLTTGVQFIGQSQGLINDVPSVAVIVERVMSEADKVINKLAKQG
;
A
#
# COMPACT_ATOMS: atom_id res chain seq x y z
N ILE A 1 3.35 0.21 10.52
CA ILE A 1 2.61 -0.99 10.97
C ILE A 1 2.70 -2.01 9.86
N TYR A 2 3.10 -3.25 10.15
CA TYR A 2 3.13 -4.34 9.16
C TYR A 2 1.92 -5.25 9.40
N SER A 3 1.05 -5.41 8.40
CA SER A 3 -0.20 -6.17 8.56
C SER A 3 -0.77 -6.61 7.21
N LYS A 4 -1.52 -7.72 7.20
CA LYS A 4 -2.34 -8.17 6.06
C LYS A 4 -3.79 -7.69 6.10
N ASN A 5 -4.18 -7.00 7.16
CA ASN A 5 -5.59 -6.72 7.43
C ASN A 5 -6.15 -5.55 6.62
N PHE A 6 -5.28 -4.74 6.00
CA PHE A 6 -5.67 -3.54 5.27
C PHE A 6 -6.24 -3.86 3.87
N ASP A 7 -5.44 -4.52 3.04
CA ASP A 7 -5.71 -4.82 1.63
C ASP A 7 -5.64 -6.34 1.34
N GLY A 8 -5.58 -7.16 2.39
CA GLY A 8 -5.47 -8.62 2.26
C GLY A 8 -4.05 -9.12 1.94
N LEU A 9 -3.10 -8.21 1.67
CA LEU A 9 -1.70 -8.52 1.38
C LEU A 9 -0.81 -8.01 2.50
N TYR A 10 0.31 -8.69 2.75
CA TYR A 10 1.25 -8.20 3.76
C TYR A 10 1.92 -6.91 3.27
N ALA A 11 1.54 -5.80 3.87
CA ALA A 11 2.08 -4.49 3.54
C ALA A 11 2.49 -3.71 4.79
N ARG A 12 3.41 -2.76 4.60
CA ARG A 12 3.82 -1.82 5.65
C ARG A 12 3.20 -0.45 5.39
N VAL A 13 2.48 0.03 6.39
CA VAL A 13 1.80 1.34 6.36
C VAL A 13 2.40 2.30 7.39
N LEU A 14 2.36 3.60 7.10
CA LEU A 14 2.74 4.66 8.03
C LEU A 14 1.86 4.56 9.29
N LYS A 15 2.48 4.70 10.48
CA LYS A 15 1.75 4.64 11.74
C LYS A 15 0.98 5.95 11.96
N THR A 16 -0.30 5.94 11.63
CA THR A 16 -1.27 7.00 11.92
C THR A 16 -2.50 6.43 12.63
N PRO A 17 -3.34 7.25 13.28
CA PRO A 17 -4.60 6.76 13.87
C PRO A 17 -5.48 6.03 12.84
N ALA A 18 -5.53 6.54 11.60
CA ALA A 18 -6.25 5.93 10.49
C ALA A 18 -5.71 4.53 10.16
N SER A 19 -4.39 4.39 10.02
CA SER A 19 -3.73 3.10 9.76
C SER A 19 -3.91 2.11 10.90
N ILE A 20 -3.85 2.53 12.16
CA ILE A 20 -4.12 1.67 13.32
C ILE A 20 -5.54 1.11 13.25
N LYS A 21 -6.53 1.97 13.00
CA LYS A 21 -7.94 1.55 12.87
C LYS A 21 -8.14 0.62 11.67
N ALA A 22 -7.51 0.93 10.53
CA ALA A 22 -7.63 0.17 9.29
C ALA A 22 -6.98 -1.22 9.35
N THR A 23 -5.90 -1.37 10.12
CA THR A 23 -5.16 -2.64 10.26
C THR A 23 -5.61 -3.51 11.44
N LYS A 24 -6.53 -3.01 12.28
CA LYS A 24 -6.94 -3.69 13.53
C LYS A 24 -7.60 -5.05 13.30
N LYS A 25 -8.44 -5.16 12.27
CA LYS A 25 -9.15 -6.41 11.90
C LYS A 25 -9.22 -6.52 10.38
N PRO A 26 -9.17 -7.75 9.82
CA PRO A 26 -9.45 -7.94 8.40
C PRO A 26 -10.87 -7.47 8.09
N MET A 27 -11.12 -7.10 6.84
CA MET A 27 -12.45 -6.67 6.39
C MET A 27 -13.49 -7.77 6.63
N ASN A 28 -14.61 -7.39 7.24
CA ASN A 28 -15.73 -8.29 7.47
C ASN A 28 -16.36 -8.72 6.13
N PHE A 29 -16.84 -9.96 6.05
CA PHE A 29 -17.40 -10.54 4.83
C PHE A 29 -18.56 -9.72 4.23
N ALA A 30 -19.50 -9.25 5.04
CA ALA A 30 -20.62 -8.42 4.58
C ALA A 30 -20.15 -7.07 3.99
N LEU A 31 -19.13 -6.46 4.62
CA LEU A 31 -18.53 -5.23 4.10
C LEU A 31 -17.74 -5.51 2.82
N ALA A 32 -17.07 -6.66 2.72
CA ALA A 32 -16.36 -7.09 1.53
C ALA A 32 -17.33 -7.28 0.35
N LEU A 33 -18.51 -7.87 0.57
CA LEU A 33 -19.58 -7.98 -0.44
C LEU A 33 -20.09 -6.62 -0.91
N PHE A 34 -20.34 -5.68 -0.01
CA PHE A 34 -20.78 -4.34 -0.42
C PHE A 34 -19.69 -3.61 -1.21
N LYS A 35 -18.44 -3.71 -0.76
CA LYS A 35 -17.30 -3.11 -1.44
C LYS A 35 -16.93 -3.80 -2.74
N SER A 36 -17.23 -5.10 -2.89
CA SER A 36 -17.03 -5.85 -4.15
C SER A 36 -17.88 -5.27 -5.27
N VAL A 37 -19.11 -4.85 -4.99
CA VAL A 37 -19.99 -4.19 -5.96
C VAL A 37 -19.43 -2.83 -6.38
N LYS A 38 -18.88 -2.06 -5.44
CA LYS A 38 -18.22 -0.79 -5.75
C LYS A 38 -16.94 -0.99 -6.57
N ALA A 39 -16.12 -1.98 -6.19
CA ALA A 39 -14.91 -2.35 -6.93
C ALA A 39 -15.24 -2.86 -8.33
N ALA A 40 -16.30 -3.65 -8.51
CA ALA A 40 -16.76 -4.14 -9.80
C ALA A 40 -17.12 -3.00 -10.75
N LYS A 41 -17.75 -1.93 -10.25
CA LYS A 41 -18.00 -0.71 -11.03
C LYS A 41 -16.73 0.03 -11.41
N MET A 42 -15.70 0.02 -10.56
CA MET A 42 -14.40 0.64 -10.88
C MET A 42 -13.64 -0.12 -11.97
N VAL A 43 -13.82 -1.44 -12.08
CA VAL A 43 -13.16 -2.29 -13.08
C VAL A 43 -14.08 -2.73 -14.23
N ASP A 44 -15.22 -2.08 -14.39
CA ASP A 44 -16.25 -2.36 -15.41
C ASP A 44 -16.63 -3.85 -15.54
N LEU A 45 -16.71 -4.55 -14.41
CA LEU A 45 -17.06 -5.97 -14.37
C LEU A 45 -18.60 -6.14 -14.32
N PRO A 46 -19.21 -6.89 -15.24
CA PRO A 46 -20.64 -7.18 -15.20
C PRO A 46 -21.04 -7.86 -13.89
N PHE A 47 -22.16 -7.42 -13.29
CA PHE A 47 -22.64 -7.92 -12.00
C PHE A 47 -22.80 -9.45 -11.96
N TRP A 48 -23.27 -10.07 -13.05
CA TRP A 48 -23.41 -11.53 -13.13
C TRP A 48 -22.06 -12.27 -13.08
N LYS A 49 -20.99 -11.68 -13.65
CA LYS A 49 -19.63 -12.24 -13.54
C LYS A 49 -19.08 -12.10 -12.12
N LEU A 50 -19.45 -11.05 -11.41
CA LEU A 50 -19.13 -10.89 -9.99
C LEU A 50 -19.81 -11.99 -9.17
N VAL A 51 -21.11 -12.19 -9.36
CA VAL A 51 -21.89 -13.22 -8.66
C VAL A 51 -21.34 -14.61 -8.97
N ALA A 52 -21.11 -14.96 -10.24
CA ALA A 52 -20.47 -16.21 -10.62
C ALA A 52 -19.06 -16.35 -10.01
N GLY A 53 -18.29 -15.27 -9.99
CA GLY A 53 -16.96 -15.21 -9.40
C GLY A 53 -16.95 -15.45 -7.89
N VAL A 54 -18.00 -15.05 -7.15
CA VAL A 54 -18.12 -15.36 -5.71
C VAL A 54 -18.25 -16.87 -5.48
N PHE A 55 -18.99 -17.58 -6.35
CA PHE A 55 -19.19 -19.02 -6.23
C PHE A 55 -18.03 -19.86 -6.78
N VAL A 56 -17.34 -19.39 -7.83
CA VAL A 56 -16.29 -20.16 -8.52
C VAL A 56 -14.88 -19.74 -8.09
N GLN A 57 -14.66 -18.47 -7.76
CA GLN A 57 -13.33 -17.87 -7.51
C GLN A 57 -13.37 -16.87 -6.33
N PHE A 58 -13.90 -17.33 -5.20
CA PHE A 58 -14.13 -16.54 -3.99
C PHE A 58 -12.91 -15.70 -3.56
N ASP A 59 -11.73 -16.30 -3.55
CA ASP A 59 -10.50 -15.64 -3.12
C ASP A 59 -10.12 -14.45 -4.02
N LYS A 60 -10.35 -14.56 -5.33
CA LYS A 60 -10.07 -13.45 -6.27
C LYS A 60 -11.05 -12.30 -6.09
N ILE A 61 -12.33 -12.59 -5.91
CA ILE A 61 -13.33 -11.53 -5.65
C ILE A 61 -13.06 -10.86 -4.31
N LYS A 62 -12.69 -11.65 -3.29
CA LYS A 62 -12.27 -11.14 -2.00
C LYS A 62 -11.08 -10.19 -2.16
N GLN A 63 -10.03 -10.59 -2.86
CA GLN A 63 -8.84 -9.76 -3.11
C GLN A 63 -9.17 -8.47 -3.89
N LEU A 64 -10.00 -8.55 -4.94
CA LEU A 64 -10.46 -7.39 -5.69
C LEU A 64 -11.21 -6.39 -4.79
N SER A 65 -12.03 -6.90 -3.88
CA SER A 65 -12.79 -6.09 -2.92
C SER A 65 -11.87 -5.39 -1.92
N TYR A 66 -10.86 -6.10 -1.41
CA TYR A 66 -9.83 -5.51 -0.56
C TYR A 66 -9.06 -4.42 -1.29
N PHE A 67 -8.68 -4.67 -2.55
CA PHE A 67 -7.93 -3.70 -3.35
C PHE A 67 -8.73 -2.42 -3.57
N GLY A 68 -9.96 -2.51 -4.11
CA GLY A 68 -10.80 -1.33 -4.33
C GLY A 68 -11.10 -0.54 -3.05
N ALA A 69 -11.28 -1.24 -1.93
CA ALA A 69 -11.47 -0.60 -0.62
C ALA A 69 -10.23 0.11 -0.08
N ALA A 70 -9.04 -0.40 -0.41
CA ALA A 70 -7.76 0.16 -0.02
C ALA A 70 -7.39 1.35 -0.92
N THR A 71 -7.70 1.28 -2.23
CA THR A 71 -7.41 2.33 -3.22
C THR A 71 -7.90 3.70 -2.77
N GLU A 72 -9.15 3.82 -2.31
CA GLU A 72 -9.69 5.12 -1.83
C GLU A 72 -8.88 5.71 -0.67
N LYS A 73 -8.38 4.86 0.23
CA LYS A 73 -7.57 5.29 1.37
C LYS A 73 -6.14 5.62 0.97
N LEU A 74 -5.60 4.92 -0.03
CA LEU A 74 -4.29 5.18 -0.61
C LEU A 74 -4.30 6.52 -1.36
N GLU A 75 -5.29 6.75 -2.22
CA GLU A 75 -5.48 8.02 -2.93
C GLU A 75 -5.62 9.20 -1.97
N ALA A 76 -6.40 9.05 -0.90
CA ALA A 76 -6.54 10.08 0.11
C ALA A 76 -5.20 10.47 0.75
N ALA A 77 -4.30 9.51 1.01
CA ALA A 77 -2.99 9.79 1.59
C ALA A 77 -1.98 10.30 0.55
N THR A 78 -1.89 9.65 -0.61
CA THR A 78 -0.85 9.88 -1.62
C THR A 78 -1.15 11.10 -2.50
N ILE A 79 -2.41 11.27 -2.94
CA ILE A 79 -2.80 12.36 -3.85
C ILE A 79 -3.25 13.58 -3.04
N ALA A 80 -4.15 13.37 -2.08
CA ALA A 80 -4.73 14.48 -1.31
C ALA A 80 -3.92 14.85 -0.05
N GLY A 81 -2.84 14.13 0.28
CA GLY A 81 -2.03 14.39 1.47
C GLY A 81 -2.76 14.19 2.80
N ASN A 82 -3.94 13.56 2.80
CA ASN A 82 -4.80 13.42 3.97
C ASN A 82 -4.47 12.15 4.76
N LEU A 83 -3.61 12.31 5.78
CA LEU A 83 -3.23 11.24 6.70
C LEU A 83 -4.25 11.00 7.84
N THR A 84 -5.28 11.84 7.96
CA THR A 84 -6.35 11.71 8.96
C THR A 84 -7.31 10.57 8.60
N THR A 85 -7.60 10.41 7.30
CA THR A 85 -8.49 9.35 6.80
C THR A 85 -7.80 8.37 5.87
N GLY A 86 -6.69 8.79 5.24
CA GLY A 86 -5.90 7.97 4.33
C GLY A 86 -4.94 7.03 5.04
N VAL A 87 -4.41 6.09 4.26
CA VAL A 87 -3.38 5.12 4.69
C VAL A 87 -2.26 5.17 3.67
N GLN A 88 -1.04 5.45 4.11
CA GLN A 88 0.13 5.56 3.24
C GLN A 88 1.01 4.30 3.36
N PHE A 89 1.38 3.68 2.23
CA PHE A 89 2.42 2.66 2.23
C PHE A 89 3.79 3.28 2.45
N ILE A 90 4.60 2.65 3.31
CA ILE A 90 5.93 3.16 3.63
C ILE A 90 6.89 2.07 4.12
N GLY A 91 8.15 2.18 3.71
CA GLY A 91 9.26 1.36 4.21
C GLY A 91 9.79 1.85 5.56
N GLN A 92 10.62 1.02 6.22
CA GLN A 92 11.34 1.46 7.42
C GLN A 92 12.45 2.47 7.10
N SER A 93 12.95 2.46 5.86
CA SER A 93 13.93 3.43 5.37
C SER A 93 13.46 4.88 5.45
N GLN A 94 12.15 5.13 5.57
CA GLN A 94 11.64 6.49 5.75
C GLN A 94 12.29 7.24 6.91
N GLY A 95 12.66 6.57 8.00
CA GLY A 95 13.30 7.23 9.14
C GLY A 95 14.68 7.84 8.80
N LEU A 96 15.24 7.51 7.64
CA LEU A 96 16.52 8.02 7.14
C LEU A 96 16.35 9.12 6.08
N ILE A 97 15.13 9.35 5.58
CA ILE A 97 14.84 10.35 4.54
C ILE A 97 14.52 11.67 5.23
N ASN A 98 15.40 12.65 5.07
CA ASN A 98 15.32 13.95 5.77
C ASN A 98 15.12 15.16 4.83
N ASP A 99 15.12 14.94 3.52
CA ASP A 99 14.93 15.97 2.51
C ASP A 99 14.17 15.42 1.29
N VAL A 100 13.77 16.34 0.38
CA VAL A 100 13.03 16.02 -0.85
C VAL A 100 13.80 16.54 -2.07
N PRO A 101 14.91 15.90 -2.46
CA PRO A 101 15.71 16.29 -3.62
C PRO A 101 15.08 15.82 -4.95
N SER A 102 15.64 16.30 -6.07
CA SER A 102 15.30 15.77 -7.40
C SER A 102 15.82 14.34 -7.58
N VAL A 103 15.21 13.59 -8.50
CA VAL A 103 15.63 12.21 -8.81
C VAL A 103 17.11 12.13 -9.19
N ALA A 104 17.60 13.08 -9.99
CA ALA A 104 19.01 13.13 -10.39
C ALA A 104 19.94 13.24 -9.17
N VAL A 105 19.61 14.12 -8.23
CA VAL A 105 20.39 14.31 -6.99
C VAL A 105 20.33 13.07 -6.09
N ILE A 106 19.18 12.38 -6.03
CA ILE A 106 19.08 11.09 -5.29
C ILE A 106 20.07 10.08 -5.85
N VAL A 107 20.04 9.86 -7.16
CA VAL A 107 20.88 8.86 -7.83
C VAL A 107 22.35 9.20 -7.66
N GLU A 108 22.73 10.46 -7.88
CA GLU A 108 24.12 10.94 -7.71
C GLU A 108 24.63 10.71 -6.28
N ARG A 109 23.86 11.10 -5.27
CA ARG A 109 24.23 10.90 -3.85
C ARG A 109 24.42 9.43 -3.53
N VAL A 110 23.48 8.58 -3.93
CA VAL A 110 23.54 7.13 -3.67
C VAL A 110 24.79 6.52 -4.30
N MET A 111 25.09 6.85 -5.56
CA MET A 111 26.28 6.33 -6.24
C MET A 111 27.58 6.84 -5.59
N SER A 112 27.65 8.14 -5.28
CA SER A 112 28.83 8.74 -4.62
C SER A 112 29.08 8.13 -3.23
N GLU A 113 28.04 7.91 -2.43
CA GLU A 113 28.16 7.28 -1.12
C GLU A 113 28.57 5.81 -1.23
N ALA A 114 28.00 5.06 -2.18
CA ALA A 114 28.40 3.68 -2.44
C ALA A 114 29.90 3.58 -2.78
N ASP A 115 30.40 4.41 -3.70
CA ASP A 115 31.81 4.43 -4.08
C ASP A 115 32.72 4.78 -2.90
N LYS A 116 32.34 5.76 -2.08
CA LYS A 116 33.09 6.13 -0.87
C LYS A 116 33.18 4.96 0.11
N VAL A 117 32.08 4.25 0.34
CA VAL A 117 32.04 3.09 1.24
C VAL A 117 32.90 1.95 0.69
N ILE A 118 32.79 1.62 -0.59
CA ILE A 118 33.59 0.57 -1.24
C ILE A 118 35.09 0.89 -1.13
N ASN A 119 35.49 2.11 -1.49
CA ASN A 119 36.89 2.54 -1.42
C ASN A 119 37.43 2.55 0.01
N LYS A 120 36.59 2.90 1.00
CA LYS A 120 36.96 2.85 2.41
C LYS A 120 37.23 1.41 2.86
N LEU A 121 36.36 0.47 2.49
CA LEU A 121 36.52 -0.95 2.83
C LEU A 121 37.76 -1.54 2.15
N ALA A 122 38.02 -1.19 0.89
CA ALA A 122 39.20 -1.66 0.15
C ALA A 122 40.54 -1.18 0.74
N LYS A 123 40.54 -0.03 1.45
CA LYS A 123 41.74 0.49 2.14
C LYS A 123 41.93 -0.05 3.55
N GLN A 124 40.94 -0.79 4.07
CA GLN A 124 40.94 -1.35 5.43
C GLN A 124 41.24 -2.84 5.47
N GLY A 125 41.23 -3.52 4.31
CA GLY A 125 41.73 -4.89 4.14
C GLY A 125 43.15 -4.89 3.60
#